data_AF-A0A845RFF1-F1
#
_entry.id   AF-A0A845RFF1-F1
#
_cell.length_a   1.000
_cell.length_b   1.000
_cell.length_c   1.000
_cell.angle_alpha   90.00
_cell.angle_beta   90.00
_cell.angle_gamma   90.00
#
_symmetry.space_group_name_H-M   'P 1'
#
loop_
_entity.id
_entity.type
_entity.pdbx_description
1 polymer ?
#
loop_
_entity_poly.entity_id
_entity_poly.type
_entity_poly.pdbx_seq_one_letter_code
_entity_poly.pdbx_strand_id
1 'polypeptide(L)'
;MQVRIAALHVSNGTIVMMEEMNHVMKRMLGQCAGSTGALLISYLLSRYLFFDLHGMKSFPFYLLCAGVAVSAVAAFFHAGILSAAAAVGYIAGFFCGMAFGSVGTDPGGGRTCSGWLIWGGIFFGCLLIGAVLQLVRRGGRRLDE
;
A
#
# COMPACT_ATOMS: atom_id res chain seq x y z
N MET A 1 33.00 1.73 -42.84
CA MET A 1 31.66 1.08 -42.78
C MET A 1 31.44 0.36 -41.45
N GLN A 2 32.35 -0.55 -41.05
CA GLN A 2 32.30 -1.29 -39.77
C GLN A 2 32.11 -0.42 -38.51
N VAL A 3 32.86 0.69 -38.40
CA VAL A 3 32.79 1.61 -37.24
C VAL A 3 31.41 2.25 -37.06
N ARG A 4 30.71 2.58 -38.16
CA ARG A 4 29.34 3.14 -38.10
C ARG A 4 28.31 2.11 -37.64
N ILE A 5 28.47 0.85 -38.05
CA ILE A 5 27.56 -0.23 -37.65
C ILE A 5 27.70 -0.53 -36.16
N ALA A 6 28.94 -0.57 -35.65
CA ALA A 6 29.20 -0.74 -34.22
C ALA A 6 28.61 0.41 -33.38
N ALA A 7 28.78 1.66 -33.83
CA ALA A 7 28.21 2.83 -33.15
C ALA A 7 26.68 2.83 -33.12
N LEU A 8 26.03 2.40 -34.22
CA LEU A 8 24.58 2.27 -34.28
C LEU A 8 24.06 1.17 -33.34
N HIS A 9 24.77 0.04 -33.23
CA HIS A 9 24.38 -1.05 -32.34
C HIS A 9 24.47 -0.64 -30.86
N VAL A 10 25.54 0.07 -30.46
CA VAL A 10 25.69 0.60 -29.10
C VAL A 10 24.62 1.65 -28.80
N SER A 11 24.38 2.59 -29.73
CA SER A 11 23.33 3.61 -29.59
C SER A 11 21.95 2.96 -29.43
N ASN A 12 21.61 2.00 -30.28
CA ASN A 12 20.34 1.29 -30.22
C ASN A 12 20.18 0.53 -28.89
N GLY A 13 21.24 -0.14 -28.43
CA GLY A 13 21.26 -0.80 -27.12
C GLY A 13 21.00 0.17 -25.96
N THR A 14 21.64 1.35 -25.97
CA THR A 14 21.42 2.36 -24.92
C THR A 14 20.00 2.92 -24.93
N ILE A 15 19.40 3.11 -26.11
CA ILE A 15 18.02 3.62 -26.24
C ILE A 15 17.03 2.60 -25.68
N VAL A 16 17.19 1.32 -26.05
CA VAL A 16 16.32 0.22 -25.55
C VAL A 16 16.41 0.10 -24.03
N MET A 17 17.62 0.11 -23.46
CA MET A 17 17.80 0.08 -22.00
C MET A 17 17.14 1.26 -21.29
N MET A 18 17.23 2.46 -21.87
CA MET A 18 16.62 3.66 -21.30
C MET A 18 15.09 3.60 -21.35
N GLU A 19 14.53 3.03 -22.41
CA GLU A 19 13.08 2.84 -22.56
C GLU A 19 12.52 1.81 -21.56
N GLU A 20 13.21 0.68 -21.37
CA GLU A 20 12.87 -0.31 -20.36
C GLU A 20 12.89 0.28 -18.95
N MET A 21 13.96 1.01 -18.61
CA MET A 21 14.09 1.65 -17.30
C MET A 21 12.98 2.67 -17.04
N ASN A 22 12.59 3.43 -18.08
CA ASN A 22 11.47 4.38 -17.99
C ASN A 22 10.13 3.66 -17.74
N HIS A 23 9.89 2.53 -18.42
CA HIS A 23 8.70 1.71 -18.21
C HIS A 23 8.62 1.14 -16.79
N VAL A 24 9.73 0.61 -16.28
CA VAL A 24 9.85 0.09 -14.92
C VAL A 24 9.59 1.20 -13.89
N MET A 25 10.22 2.36 -14.08
CA MET A 25 10.07 3.52 -13.19
C MET A 25 8.62 4.04 -13.17
N LYS A 26 7.99 4.22 -14.34
CA LYS A 26 6.57 4.64 -14.43
C LYS A 26 5.65 3.68 -13.68
N ARG A 27 5.91 2.37 -13.79
CA ARG A 27 5.13 1.34 -13.09
C ARG A 27 5.29 1.43 -11.56
N MET A 28 6.53 1.60 -11.08
CA MET A 28 6.80 1.78 -9.64
C MET A 28 6.11 3.04 -9.10
N LEU A 29 6.24 4.15 -9.82
CA LEU A 29 5.67 5.44 -9.44
C LEU A 29 4.14 5.36 -9.39
N GLY A 30 3.52 4.77 -10.41
CA GLY A 30 2.06 4.61 -10.47
C GLY A 30 1.52 3.76 -9.34
N GLN A 31 2.19 2.64 -9.01
CA GLN A 31 1.78 1.76 -7.90
C GLN A 31 1.87 2.45 -6.54
N CYS A 32 3.00 3.11 -6.27
CA CYS A 32 3.23 3.81 -5.02
C CYS A 32 2.28 5.00 -4.86
N ALA A 33 2.17 5.84 -5.89
CA ALA A 33 1.31 7.02 -5.88
C ALA A 33 -0.17 6.66 -5.73
N GLY A 34 -0.65 5.63 -6.44
CA GLY A 34 -2.04 5.19 -6.35
C GLY A 34 -2.41 4.71 -4.95
N SER A 35 -1.58 3.83 -4.37
CA SER A 35 -1.84 3.26 -3.03
C SER A 35 -1.71 4.32 -1.93
N THR A 36 -0.68 5.16 -2.01
CA THR A 36 -0.45 6.26 -1.07
C THR A 36 -1.56 7.31 -1.17
N GLY A 37 -2.02 7.63 -2.38
CA GLY A 37 -3.13 8.54 -2.60
C GLY A 37 -4.44 8.00 -1.98
N ALA A 38 -4.75 6.72 -2.20
CA ALA A 38 -5.91 6.08 -1.59
C ALA A 38 -5.82 6.08 -0.05
N LEU A 39 -4.66 5.76 0.51
CA LEU A 39 -4.41 5.83 1.95
C LEU A 39 -4.57 7.24 2.51
N LEU A 40 -4.02 8.25 1.82
CA LEU A 40 -4.11 9.65 2.24
C LEU A 40 -5.55 10.14 2.23
N ILE A 41 -6.31 9.87 1.16
CA ILE A 41 -7.74 10.23 1.08
C ILE A 41 -8.51 9.54 2.21
N SER A 42 -8.29 8.23 2.39
CA SER A 42 -8.95 7.46 3.45
C SER A 42 -8.61 7.99 4.84
N TYR A 43 -7.36 8.39 5.06
CA TYR A 43 -6.92 9.05 6.28
C TYR A 43 -7.66 10.36 6.49
N LEU A 44 -7.68 11.27 5.50
CA LEU A 44 -8.35 12.56 5.62
C LEU A 44 -9.85 12.39 5.93
N LEU A 45 -10.51 11.44 5.26
CA LEU A 45 -11.91 11.11 5.53
C LEU A 45 -12.08 10.61 6.97
N SER A 46 -11.29 9.64 7.41
CA SER A 46 -11.36 9.15 8.80
C SER A 46 -11.04 10.24 9.82
N ARG A 47 -10.07 11.11 9.53
CA ARG A 47 -9.52 12.10 10.45
C ARG A 47 -10.44 13.28 10.69
N TYR A 48 -11.12 13.74 9.63
CA TYR A 48 -11.90 14.97 9.64
C TYR A 48 -13.39 14.73 9.44
N LEU A 49 -13.77 13.90 8.47
CA LEU A 49 -15.19 13.69 8.16
C LEU A 49 -15.86 12.70 9.12
N PHE A 50 -15.16 11.63 9.47
CA PHE A 50 -15.69 10.54 10.31
C PHE A 50 -15.10 10.51 11.72
N PHE A 51 -14.50 11.60 12.16
CA PHE A 51 -13.81 11.67 13.45
C PHE A 51 -14.72 11.28 14.61
N ASP A 52 -15.97 11.72 14.61
CA ASP A 52 -16.91 11.49 15.71
C ASP A 52 -17.27 10.02 15.90
N LEU A 53 -17.19 9.21 14.83
CA LEU A 53 -17.49 7.78 14.85
C LEU A 53 -16.51 7.01 15.74
N HIS A 54 -15.24 7.42 15.77
CA HIS A 54 -14.19 6.69 16.49
C HIS A 54 -13.46 7.51 17.55
N GLY A 55 -13.43 8.84 17.44
CA GLY A 55 -12.82 9.77 18.39
C GLY A 55 -11.29 9.73 18.48
N MET A 56 -10.63 8.91 17.67
CA MET A 56 -9.18 8.67 17.76
C MET A 56 -8.37 9.56 16.84
N LYS A 57 -7.37 10.25 17.39
CA LYS A 57 -6.53 11.16 16.60
C LYS A 57 -5.29 10.49 15.99
N SER A 58 -4.55 9.75 16.82
CA SER A 58 -3.24 9.20 16.47
C SER A 58 -3.33 7.86 15.74
N PHE A 59 -4.31 7.02 16.08
CA PHE A 59 -4.43 5.68 15.52
C PHE A 59 -4.59 5.64 13.98
N PRO A 60 -5.52 6.43 13.36
CA PRO A 60 -5.58 6.52 11.89
C PRO A 60 -4.27 6.99 11.25
N PHE A 61 -3.56 7.91 11.93
CA PHE A 61 -2.28 8.43 11.45
C PHE A 61 -1.17 7.36 11.50
N TYR A 62 -1.10 6.54 12.55
CA TYR A 62 -0.14 5.44 12.61
C TYR A 62 -0.36 4.42 11.49
N LEU A 63 -1.62 4.08 11.20
CA LEU A 63 -1.96 3.18 10.10
C LEU A 63 -1.62 3.78 8.73
N LEU A 64 -1.82 5.09 8.55
CA LEU A 64 -1.36 5.81 7.35
C LEU A 64 0.16 5.68 7.18
N CYS A 65 0.94 6.01 8.22
CA CYS A 65 2.40 5.93 8.16
C CYS A 65 2.89 4.50 7.85
N ALA A 66 2.31 3.49 8.50
CA ALA A 66 2.61 2.10 8.23
C ALA A 66 2.27 1.71 6.78
N GLY A 67 1.10 2.10 6.29
CA GLY A 67 0.66 1.84 4.93
C GLY A 67 1.56 2.48 3.88
N VAL A 68 1.94 3.75 4.07
CA VAL A 68 2.86 4.45 3.16
C VAL A 68 4.24 3.79 3.15
N ALA A 69 4.76 3.43 4.32
CA ALA A 69 6.04 2.71 4.41
C ALA A 69 5.99 1.38 3.65
N VAL A 70 4.91 0.60 3.83
CA VAL A 70 4.71 -0.66 3.10
C VAL A 70 4.57 -0.42 1.60
N SER A 71 3.79 0.56 1.16
CA SER A 71 3.64 0.90 -0.26
C SER A 71 4.96 1.33 -0.90
N ALA A 72 5.79 2.10 -0.20
CA ALA A 72 7.11 2.50 -0.67
C ALA A 72 8.02 1.29 -0.85
N VAL A 73 8.14 0.42 0.18
CA VAL A 73 8.92 -0.83 0.11
C VAL A 73 8.38 -1.72 -1.02
N ALA A 74 7.07 -1.87 -1.12
CA ALA A 74 6.44 -2.69 -2.14
C ALA A 74 6.74 -2.19 -3.56
N ALA A 75 6.82 -0.87 -3.78
CA ALA A 75 7.19 -0.30 -5.06
C ALA A 75 8.62 -0.68 -5.48
N PHE A 76 9.59 -0.65 -4.56
CA PHE A 76 10.97 -1.08 -4.82
C PHE A 76 11.06 -2.55 -5.24
N PHE A 77 10.20 -3.40 -4.71
CA PHE A 77 10.16 -4.82 -5.07
C PHE A 77 9.15 -5.15 -6.18
N HIS A 78 8.52 -4.17 -6.84
CA HIS A 78 7.41 -4.39 -7.79
C HIS A 78 6.26 -5.26 -7.22
N ALA A 79 6.03 -5.16 -5.91
CA ALA A 79 5.03 -5.89 -5.14
C ALA A 79 3.67 -5.17 -5.14
N GLY A 80 3.09 -4.97 -6.33
CA GLY A 80 1.85 -4.21 -6.48
C GLY A 80 0.67 -4.73 -5.65
N ILE A 81 0.58 -6.06 -5.42
CA ILE A 81 -0.48 -6.66 -4.60
C ILE A 81 -0.33 -6.24 -3.14
N LEU A 82 0.90 -6.27 -2.61
CA LEU A 82 1.17 -5.86 -1.23
C LEU A 82 0.87 -4.37 -1.03
N SER A 83 1.24 -3.53 -2.00
CA SER A 83 0.93 -2.10 -1.97
C SER A 83 -0.58 -1.84 -1.97
N ALA A 84 -1.35 -2.54 -2.81
CA ALA A 84 -2.81 -2.42 -2.85
C ALA A 84 -3.46 -2.94 -1.56
N ALA A 85 -2.93 -4.02 -0.99
CA ALA A 85 -3.42 -4.61 0.25
C ALA A 85 -3.34 -3.65 1.44
N ALA A 86 -2.33 -2.77 1.49
CA ALA A 86 -2.24 -1.72 2.52
C ALA A 86 -3.44 -0.76 2.44
N ALA A 87 -3.78 -0.26 1.24
CA ALA A 87 -4.92 0.62 1.02
C ALA A 87 -6.25 -0.08 1.33
N VAL A 88 -6.43 -1.30 0.81
CA VAL A 88 -7.65 -2.10 1.05
C VAL A 88 -7.81 -2.41 2.54
N GLY A 89 -6.76 -2.83 3.23
CA GLY A 89 -6.79 -3.12 4.66
C GLY A 89 -7.14 -1.90 5.50
N TYR A 90 -6.66 -0.71 5.10
CA TYR A 90 -7.01 0.53 5.79
C TYR A 90 -8.50 0.83 5.65
N ILE A 91 -9.04 0.75 4.43
CA ILE A 91 -10.43 1.07 4.12
C ILE A 91 -11.37 0.02 4.74
N ALA A 92 -11.13 -1.26 4.48
CA ALA A 92 -11.95 -2.36 4.99
C ALA A 92 -11.90 -2.41 6.52
N GLY A 93 -10.72 -2.21 7.11
CA GLY A 93 -10.56 -2.18 8.54
C GLY A 93 -11.29 -1.01 9.20
N PHE A 94 -11.34 0.16 8.55
CA PHE A 94 -12.13 1.29 9.03
C PHE A 94 -13.62 0.93 9.11
N PHE A 95 -14.21 0.47 8.00
CA PHE A 95 -15.63 0.14 7.95
C PHE A 95 -15.99 -0.99 8.92
N CYS A 96 -15.18 -2.05 8.98
CA CYS A 96 -15.41 -3.15 9.91
C CYS A 96 -15.24 -2.70 11.37
N GLY A 97 -14.23 -1.86 11.65
CA GLY A 97 -14.02 -1.31 12.98
C GLY A 97 -15.19 -0.44 13.45
N MET A 98 -15.84 0.28 12.54
CA MET A 98 -17.04 1.07 12.86
C MET A 98 -18.30 0.21 12.96
N ALA A 99 -18.41 -0.86 12.18
CA ALA A 99 -19.57 -1.75 12.17
C ALA A 99 -19.60 -2.72 13.37
N PHE A 100 -18.44 -3.23 13.79
CA PHE A 100 -18.33 -4.28 14.82
C PHE A 100 -17.66 -3.78 16.11
N GLY A 101 -17.17 -2.55 16.13
CA GLY A 101 -16.58 -1.93 17.31
C GLY A 101 -17.63 -1.63 18.37
N SER A 102 -17.26 -1.79 19.63
CA SER A 102 -18.04 -1.41 20.80
C SER A 102 -17.51 -0.12 21.42
N VAL A 103 -18.41 0.70 21.95
CA VAL A 103 -18.09 1.90 22.72
C VAL A 103 -18.21 1.56 24.20
N GLY A 104 -17.21 1.93 24.98
CA GLY A 104 -17.17 1.77 26.43
C GLY A 104 -16.73 3.04 27.14
N THR A 105 -16.53 2.92 28.44
CA THR A 105 -15.99 3.99 29.30
C THR A 105 -14.82 3.43 30.09
N ASP A 106 -13.71 4.17 30.11
CA ASP A 106 -12.60 3.86 31.01
C ASP A 106 -12.96 4.21 32.47
N PRO A 107 -12.16 3.76 33.46
CA PRO A 107 -12.40 4.08 34.86
C PRO A 107 -12.35 5.58 35.21
N GLY A 108 -11.81 6.42 34.32
CA GLY A 108 -11.78 7.88 34.43
C GLY A 108 -12.96 8.58 33.76
N GLY A 109 -13.93 7.82 33.22
CA GLY A 109 -15.11 8.35 32.52
C GLY A 109 -14.85 8.74 31.06
N GLY A 110 -13.65 8.46 30.52
CA GLY A 110 -13.31 8.68 29.12
C GLY A 110 -13.98 7.68 28.20
N ARG A 111 -14.50 8.13 27.06
CA ARG A 111 -15.09 7.24 26.03
C ARG A 111 -13.99 6.39 25.39
N THR A 112 -14.11 5.07 25.48
CA THR A 112 -13.26 4.10 24.78
C THR A 112 -14.01 3.50 23.60
N CYS A 113 -13.30 3.17 22.52
CA CYS A 113 -13.85 2.48 21.35
C CYS A 113 -12.96 1.29 21.07
N SER A 114 -13.50 0.07 20.92
CA SER A 114 -12.72 -1.13 20.57
C SER A 114 -12.48 -1.27 19.06
N GLY A 115 -13.10 -0.41 18.24
CA GLY A 115 -12.99 -0.43 16.78
C GLY A 115 -11.56 -0.33 16.25
N TRP A 116 -10.62 0.22 17.02
CA TRP A 116 -9.20 0.27 16.64
C TRP A 116 -8.53 -1.10 16.60
N LEU A 117 -8.94 -2.04 17.48
CA LEU A 117 -8.41 -3.41 17.47
C LEU A 117 -8.83 -4.13 16.19
N ILE A 118 -10.10 -3.97 15.80
CA ILE A 118 -10.66 -4.56 14.59
C ILE A 118 -10.01 -3.93 13.36
N TRP A 119 -9.90 -2.60 13.34
CA TRP A 119 -9.27 -1.86 12.24
C TRP A 119 -7.81 -2.27 12.07
N GLY A 120 -7.02 -2.25 13.15
CA GLY A 120 -5.62 -2.69 13.13
C GLY A 120 -5.49 -4.16 12.72
N GLY A 121 -6.32 -5.04 13.27
CA GLY A 121 -6.31 -6.47 12.95
C GLY A 121 -6.57 -6.74 11.47
N ILE A 122 -7.58 -6.09 10.88
CA ILE A 122 -7.88 -6.22 9.45
C ILE A 122 -6.76 -5.63 8.60
N PHE A 123 -6.21 -4.48 8.98
CA PHE A 123 -5.11 -3.86 8.27
C PHE A 123 -3.91 -4.81 8.16
N PHE A 124 -3.43 -5.35 9.30
CA PHE A 124 -2.31 -6.29 9.31
C PHE A 124 -2.65 -7.64 8.67
N GLY A 125 -3.90 -8.12 8.81
CA GLY A 125 -4.38 -9.31 8.12
C GLY A 125 -4.33 -9.16 6.59
N CYS A 126 -4.79 -8.03 6.06
CA CYS A 126 -4.70 -7.73 4.64
C CYS A 126 -3.24 -7.63 4.17
N LEU A 127 -2.35 -7.02 4.96
CA LEU A 127 -0.92 -7.00 4.63
C LEU A 127 -0.31 -8.41 4.56
N LEU A 128 -0.66 -9.28 5.51
CA LEU A 128 -0.20 -10.66 5.52
C LEU A 128 -0.71 -11.43 4.29
N ILE A 129 -2.02 -11.34 4.00
CA ILE A 129 -2.62 -11.96 2.82
C ILE A 129 -1.97 -11.42 1.54
N GLY A 130 -1.82 -10.10 1.43
CA GLY A 130 -1.17 -9.44 0.29
C GLY A 130 0.26 -9.90 0.09
N ALA A 131 1.03 -10.07 1.17
CA ALA A 131 2.39 -10.61 1.12
C ALA A 131 2.41 -12.06 0.62
N VAL A 132 1.55 -12.92 1.15
CA VAL A 132 1.45 -14.33 0.72
C VAL A 132 1.06 -14.41 -0.75
N LEU A 133 0.02 -13.70 -1.19
CA LEU A 133 -0.41 -13.67 -2.59
C LEU A 133 0.69 -13.15 -3.51
N GLN A 134 1.44 -12.14 -3.07
CA GLN A 134 2.57 -11.62 -3.82
C GLN A 134 3.71 -12.62 -3.97
N LEU A 135 3.99 -13.42 -2.93
CA LEU A 135 4.97 -14.51 -2.96
C LEU A 135 4.52 -15.64 -3.87
N VAL A 136 3.27 -16.09 -3.77
CA VAL A 136 2.69 -17.13 -4.64
C VAL A 136 2.76 -16.70 -6.10
N ARG A 137 2.39 -15.46 -6.42
CA ARG A 137 2.50 -14.91 -7.79
C ARG A 137 3.93 -14.85 -8.32
N ARG A 138 4.93 -14.65 -7.44
CA ARG A 138 6.35 -14.70 -7.85
C ARG A 138 6.84 -16.13 -8.03
N GLY A 139 6.39 -17.07 -7.19
CA GLY A 139 6.71 -18.48 -7.33
C GLY A 139 6.13 -19.07 -8.61
N GLY A 140 4.86 -18.76 -8.93
CA GLY A 140 4.22 -19.21 -10.17
C GLY A 140 4.95 -18.75 -11.43
N ARG A 141 5.45 -17.50 -11.44
CA ARG A 141 6.22 -16.90 -12.54
C ARG A 141 7.66 -17.43 -12.72
N ARG A 142 8.13 -18.30 -11.82
CA ARG A 142 9.44 -18.96 -11.96
C ARG A 142 9.30 -20.40 -12.45
N LEU A 143 8.09 -20.96 -12.43
CA LEU A 143 7.84 -22.35 -12.81
C LEU A 143 7.42 -22.49 -14.29
N ASP A 144 7.09 -21.37 -14.93
CA ASP A 144 6.70 -21.22 -16.33
C ASP A 144 7.83 -20.71 -17.25
N GLU A 145 8.99 -20.34 -16.68
CA GLU A 145 10.26 -20.01 -17.38
C GLU A 145 11.18 -21.23 -17.48
#